data_AF-A0A960LPR0-F1
#
_entry.id   AF-A0A960LPR0-F1
#
_cell.length_a   1.000
_cell.length_b   1.000
_cell.length_c   1.000
_cell.angle_alpha   90.00
_cell.angle_beta   90.00
_cell.angle_gamma   90.00
#
_symmetry.space_group_name_H-M   'P 1'
#
loop_
_entity.id
_entity.type
_entity.pdbx_description
1 polymer ?
#
loop_
_entity_poly.entity_id
_entity_poly.type
_entity_poly.pdbx_seq_one_letter_code
_entity_poly.pdbx_strand_id
1 'polypeptide(L)'
;YFAGKLYFREVVSISDLDGQCHWVKQAGAKPTTLYPNGIDLARGVVGNRYTAPVRGDRAMSGLTDDWWNLWLRFDGPDLSPLPEIDLPELDRAITWTSANTFVYFGPEKVKIRLIARTGQMAGSYLDKASGVNVKFGGVILQKQSLVTGSYLAPIPGGSASGLFSAEGR
;
A
#
# COMPACT_ATOMS: atom_id res chain seq x y z
N TYR A 1 -5.87 9.93 19.59
CA TYR A 1 -6.82 10.34 18.57
C TYR A 1 -6.08 10.57 17.27
N PHE A 2 -6.77 10.36 16.15
CA PHE A 2 -6.31 10.76 14.82
C PHE A 2 -7.21 11.90 14.36
N ALA A 3 -6.64 13.08 14.14
CA ALA A 3 -7.39 14.26 13.72
C ALA A 3 -6.57 15.07 12.73
N GLY A 4 -7.22 15.87 11.91
CA GLY A 4 -6.55 16.66 10.89
C GLY A 4 -7.50 17.60 10.18
N LYS A 5 -6.93 18.49 9.39
CA LYS A 5 -7.68 19.36 8.50
C LYS A 5 -7.37 18.97 7.07
N LEU A 6 -8.43 18.70 6.31
CA LEU A 6 -8.37 18.34 4.90
C LEU A 6 -8.97 19.47 4.07
N TYR A 7 -8.38 19.75 2.92
CA TYR A 7 -8.87 20.68 1.93
C TYR A 7 -9.14 19.92 0.64
N PHE A 8 -10.35 20.05 0.11
CA PHE A 8 -10.72 19.53 -1.19
C PHE A 8 -10.42 20.59 -2.23
N ARG A 9 -9.20 20.57 -2.75
CA ARG A 9 -8.74 21.52 -3.75
C ARG A 9 -7.78 20.85 -4.71
N GLU A 10 -7.80 21.32 -5.94
CA GLU A 10 -6.79 20.93 -6.90
C GLU A 10 -5.46 21.59 -6.54
N VAL A 11 -4.45 20.74 -6.32
CA VAL A 11 -3.05 21.10 -6.41
C VAL A 11 -2.55 20.49 -7.71
N VAL A 12 -2.24 21.33 -8.69
CA VAL A 12 -1.90 20.91 -10.06
C VAL A 12 -0.82 19.83 -10.02
N SER A 13 -1.12 18.69 -10.66
CA SER A 13 -0.25 17.50 -10.74
C SER A 13 0.15 16.87 -9.39
N ILE A 14 -0.41 17.31 -8.26
CA ILE A 14 -0.03 16.82 -6.93
C ILE A 14 -1.23 16.23 -6.19
N SER A 15 -2.40 16.86 -6.17
CA SER A 15 -3.49 16.34 -5.34
C SER A 15 -4.85 16.92 -5.72
N ASP A 16 -5.92 16.25 -5.30
CA ASP A 16 -7.29 16.79 -5.25
C ASP A 16 -7.78 16.92 -3.80
N LEU A 17 -6.95 16.48 -2.85
CA LEU A 17 -7.22 16.47 -1.42
C LEU A 17 -5.89 16.59 -0.68
N ASP A 18 -5.59 17.75 -0.13
CA ASP A 18 -4.39 17.95 0.67
C ASP A 18 -4.73 18.32 2.12
N GLY A 19 -3.73 18.21 3.00
CA GLY A 19 -3.93 18.56 4.39
C GLY A 19 -2.85 18.02 5.30
N GLN A 20 -3.14 18.11 6.59
CA GLN A 20 -2.29 17.55 7.63
C GLN A 20 -3.14 16.76 8.61
N CYS A 21 -2.63 15.59 8.98
CA CYS A 21 -3.15 14.76 10.03
C CYS A 21 -2.13 14.63 11.15
N HIS A 22 -2.64 14.55 12.36
CA HIS A 22 -1.89 14.39 13.59
C HIS A 22 -2.45 13.19 14.36
N TRP A 23 -1.57 12.26 14.68
CA TRP A 23 -1.88 11.14 15.56
C TRP A 23 -1.20 11.34 16.89
N VAL A 24 -2.00 11.58 17.93
CA VAL A 24 -1.52 11.79 19.31
C VAL A 24 -2.14 10.80 20.26
N LYS A 25 -1.35 10.26 21.20
CA LYS A 25 -1.88 9.52 22.35
C LYS A 25 -2.53 10.48 23.35
N GLN A 26 -3.78 10.20 23.76
CA GLN A 26 -4.47 11.03 24.76
C GLN A 26 -3.86 10.86 26.15
N ALA A 27 -3.91 11.92 26.95
CA ALA A 27 -3.63 11.84 28.38
C ALA A 27 -4.58 10.80 29.04
N GLY A 28 -4.03 9.91 29.86
CA GLY A 28 -4.78 8.82 30.50
C GLY A 28 -4.97 7.56 29.66
N ALA A 29 -4.55 7.53 28.39
CA ALA A 29 -4.56 6.31 27.59
C ALA A 29 -3.56 5.28 28.15
N LYS A 30 -4.00 4.02 28.32
CA LYS A 30 -3.14 2.94 28.85
C LYS A 30 -1.86 2.82 28.00
N PRO A 31 -0.67 2.73 28.64
CA PRO A 31 0.56 2.41 27.93
C PRO A 31 0.43 1.10 27.16
N THR A 32 0.85 1.10 25.91
CA THR A 32 1.07 -0.14 25.16
C THR A 32 2.54 -0.48 25.26
N THR A 33 2.87 -1.77 25.24
CA THR A 33 4.26 -2.25 25.30
C THR A 33 5.13 -1.69 24.18
N LEU A 34 4.54 -1.47 23.00
CA LEU A 34 5.23 -0.96 21.81
C LEU A 34 5.41 0.56 21.80
N TYR A 35 4.52 1.31 22.47
CA TYR A 35 4.55 2.78 22.50
C TYR A 35 4.30 3.30 23.92
N PRO A 36 5.24 3.05 24.85
CA PRO A 36 5.08 3.44 26.26
C PRO A 36 4.92 4.96 26.40
N ASN A 37 5.73 5.72 25.66
CA ASN A 37 5.70 7.18 25.60
C ASN A 37 4.59 7.72 24.66
N GLY A 38 3.86 6.83 23.98
CA GLY A 38 2.84 7.17 23.01
C GLY A 38 3.35 7.40 21.60
N ILE A 39 2.46 7.95 20.79
CA ILE A 39 2.69 8.31 19.38
C ILE A 39 2.35 9.79 19.26
N ASP A 40 3.25 10.55 18.64
CA ASP A 40 3.05 11.92 18.21
C ASP A 40 3.59 12.02 16.77
N LEU A 41 2.67 11.93 15.80
CA LEU A 41 3.02 11.86 14.38
C LEU A 41 2.20 12.87 13.57
N ALA A 42 2.87 13.90 13.06
CA ALA A 42 2.33 14.78 12.04
C ALA A 42 2.67 14.25 10.64
N ARG A 43 1.68 14.19 9.75
CA ARG A 43 1.84 13.73 8.37
C ARG A 43 1.03 14.61 7.42
N GLY A 44 1.61 14.88 6.25
CA GLY A 44 0.86 15.42 5.12
C GLY A 44 -0.09 14.37 4.58
N VAL A 45 -1.26 14.82 4.14
CA VAL A 45 -2.23 13.99 3.42
C VAL A 45 -2.22 14.41 1.97
N VAL A 46 -2.20 13.41 1.09
CA VAL A 46 -2.51 13.56 -0.33
C VAL A 46 -3.64 12.61 -0.68
N GLY A 47 -4.54 13.07 -1.52
CA GLY A 47 -5.55 12.25 -2.14
C GLY A 47 -5.74 12.64 -3.58
N ASN A 48 -6.38 11.76 -4.33
CA ASN A 48 -6.65 11.96 -5.73
C ASN A 48 -8.09 11.55 -6.03
N ARG A 49 -8.78 12.40 -6.78
CA ARG A 49 -10.10 12.06 -7.29
C ARG A 49 -9.91 11.00 -8.36
N TYR A 50 -10.38 9.79 -8.07
CA TYR A 50 -10.28 8.68 -9.00
C TYR A 50 -11.16 8.91 -10.24
N THR A 51 -10.56 8.76 -11.42
CA THR A 51 -11.26 8.73 -12.70
C THR A 51 -11.11 7.33 -13.28
N ALA A 52 -12.24 6.62 -13.38
CA ALA A 52 -12.24 5.26 -13.92
C ALA A 52 -11.72 5.27 -15.38
N PRO A 53 -10.78 4.37 -15.74
CA PRO A 53 -10.32 4.26 -17.11
C PRO A 53 -11.46 3.75 -18.01
N VAL A 54 -11.34 4.05 -19.31
CA VAL A 54 -12.21 3.43 -20.31
C VAL A 54 -11.97 1.92 -20.30
N ARG A 55 -12.99 1.14 -20.66
CA ARG A 55 -12.87 -0.32 -20.71
C ARG A 55 -11.74 -0.72 -21.65
N GLY A 56 -10.78 -1.48 -21.12
CA GLY A 56 -9.61 -1.94 -21.86
C GLY A 56 -8.34 -1.14 -21.55
N ASP A 57 -8.48 0.03 -20.92
CA ASP A 57 -7.35 0.87 -20.54
C ASP A 57 -6.85 0.57 -19.12
N ARG A 58 -5.54 0.75 -18.93
CA ARG A 58 -4.89 0.65 -17.63
C ARG A 58 -5.25 1.86 -16.76
N ALA A 59 -5.57 1.61 -15.50
CA ALA A 59 -5.95 2.69 -14.59
C ALA A 59 -4.80 3.63 -14.21
N MET A 60 -3.55 3.13 -14.28
CA MET A 60 -2.33 3.92 -14.11
C MET A 60 -1.69 4.14 -15.48
N SER A 61 -1.97 5.30 -16.08
CA SER A 61 -1.49 5.63 -17.43
C SER A 61 0.01 5.94 -17.49
N GLY A 62 0.62 6.35 -16.37
CA GLY A 62 2.03 6.76 -16.31
C GLY A 62 3.07 5.63 -16.37
N LEU A 63 2.65 4.36 -16.38
CA LEU A 63 3.60 3.24 -16.48
C LEU A 63 4.05 3.03 -17.93
N THR A 64 5.29 2.60 -18.12
CA THR A 64 5.75 2.10 -19.43
C THR A 64 5.00 0.82 -19.80
N ASP A 65 4.75 0.58 -21.08
CA ASP A 65 4.19 -0.70 -21.56
C ASP A 65 5.33 -1.69 -21.79
N ASP A 66 5.92 -2.13 -20.68
CA ASP A 66 7.04 -3.08 -20.66
C ASP A 66 6.83 -4.12 -19.55
N TRP A 67 7.56 -5.22 -19.64
CA TRP A 67 7.65 -6.20 -18.59
C TRP A 67 8.30 -5.60 -17.35
N TRP A 68 7.81 -6.01 -16.17
CA TRP A 68 8.34 -5.62 -14.86
C TRP A 68 8.31 -4.09 -14.62
N ASN A 69 7.28 -3.42 -15.14
CA ASN A 69 7.09 -1.98 -15.08
C ASN A 69 6.65 -1.42 -13.71
N LEU A 70 6.45 -2.27 -12.71
CA LEU A 70 5.96 -1.86 -11.40
C LEU A 70 6.73 -2.55 -10.27
N TRP A 71 7.13 -1.79 -9.26
CA TRP A 71 7.60 -2.32 -7.99
C TRP A 71 6.42 -2.48 -7.04
N LEU A 72 6.21 -3.68 -6.51
CA LEU A 72 5.35 -3.93 -5.36
C LEU A 72 6.24 -4.00 -4.12
N ARG A 73 5.98 -3.14 -3.13
CA ARG A 73 6.78 -3.03 -1.90
C ARG A 73 5.91 -3.21 -0.67
N PHE A 74 6.49 -3.80 0.36
CA PHE A 74 5.85 -3.97 1.67
C PHE A 74 6.76 -3.36 2.73
N ASP A 75 6.24 -2.35 3.43
CA ASP A 75 6.93 -1.65 4.50
C ASP A 75 6.24 -1.93 5.83
N GLY A 76 6.95 -2.42 6.84
CA GLY A 76 6.32 -2.79 8.10
C GLY A 76 7.30 -2.89 9.25
N PRO A 77 6.83 -3.34 10.43
CA PRO A 77 7.72 -3.57 11.55
C PRO A 77 8.80 -4.58 11.16
N ASP A 78 9.98 -4.44 11.77
CA ASP A 78 11.03 -5.43 11.61
C ASP A 78 10.52 -6.79 12.12
N LEU A 79 10.42 -7.74 11.20
CA LEU A 79 10.02 -9.12 11.46
C LEU A 79 11.22 -10.07 11.51
N SER A 80 12.46 -9.55 11.53
CA SER A 80 13.69 -10.33 11.71
C SER A 80 13.68 -11.32 12.90
N PRO A 81 12.96 -11.11 14.02
CA PRO A 81 12.84 -12.12 15.09
C PRO A 81 11.93 -13.32 14.72
N LEU A 82 11.15 -13.18 13.65
CA LEU A 82 10.34 -14.21 13.02
C LEU A 82 10.93 -14.46 11.63
N PRO A 83 12.07 -15.15 11.49
CA PRO A 83 12.80 -15.28 10.23
C PRO A 83 12.02 -16.03 9.13
N GLU A 84 10.94 -16.73 9.50
CA GLU A 84 9.96 -17.25 8.54
C GLU A 84 9.22 -16.10 7.80
N ILE A 85 9.13 -14.93 8.40
CA ILE A 85 8.35 -13.78 7.93
C ILE A 85 9.27 -12.61 7.62
N ASP A 86 10.37 -12.89 6.91
CA ASP A 86 11.30 -11.88 6.42
C ASP A 86 10.66 -11.07 5.27
N LEU A 87 9.87 -10.06 5.64
CA LEU A 87 9.21 -9.09 4.76
C LEU A 87 9.92 -7.73 4.53
N PRO A 88 10.90 -7.26 5.35
CA PRO A 88 11.22 -5.83 5.42
C PRO A 88 11.91 -5.22 4.18
N GLU A 89 12.24 -5.99 3.14
CA GLU A 89 12.71 -5.44 1.85
C GLU A 89 12.15 -6.23 0.65
N LEU A 90 10.85 -6.54 0.68
CA LEU A 90 10.21 -7.34 -0.34
C LEU A 90 9.82 -6.54 -1.59
N ASP A 91 10.80 -6.04 -2.33
CA ASP A 91 10.57 -5.47 -3.66
C ASP A 91 10.29 -6.60 -4.65
N ARG A 92 9.08 -6.62 -5.21
CA ARG A 92 8.69 -7.56 -6.27
C ARG A 92 8.40 -6.80 -7.55
N ALA A 93 9.19 -7.11 -8.57
CA ALA A 93 8.95 -6.59 -9.90
C ALA A 93 7.74 -7.32 -10.50
N ILE A 94 6.67 -6.58 -10.74
CA ILE A 94 5.45 -7.09 -11.36
C ILE A 94 5.18 -6.34 -12.66
N THR A 95 4.38 -6.94 -13.53
CA THR A 95 3.91 -6.29 -14.76
C THR A 95 2.47 -5.91 -14.62
N TRP A 96 2.17 -4.63 -14.77
CA TRP A 96 0.80 -4.14 -14.92
C TRP A 96 0.55 -3.82 -16.39
N THR A 97 -0.18 -4.72 -17.04
CA THR A 97 -0.45 -4.66 -18.48
C THR A 97 -1.38 -3.51 -18.85
N SER A 98 -1.32 -3.09 -20.10
CA SER A 98 -2.28 -2.15 -20.70
C SER A 98 -3.75 -2.58 -20.53
N ALA A 99 -4.02 -3.90 -20.52
CA ALA A 99 -5.35 -4.46 -20.28
C ALA A 99 -5.78 -4.50 -18.80
N ASN A 100 -5.05 -3.79 -17.93
CA ASN A 100 -5.32 -3.67 -16.50
C ASN A 100 -5.24 -5.01 -15.72
N THR A 101 -4.37 -5.90 -16.18
CA THR A 101 -4.06 -7.18 -15.52
C THR A 101 -2.66 -7.15 -14.91
N PHE A 102 -2.44 -8.01 -13.91
CA PHE A 102 -1.17 -8.10 -13.19
C PHE A 102 -0.52 -9.44 -13.45
N VAL A 103 0.77 -9.43 -13.77
CA VAL A 103 1.57 -10.64 -14.01
C VAL A 103 2.80 -10.62 -13.11
N TYR A 104 3.09 -11.77 -12.50
CA TYR A 104 4.24 -11.99 -11.64
C TYR A 104 4.96 -13.28 -12.05
N PHE A 105 6.29 -13.23 -12.09
CA PHE A 105 7.15 -14.30 -12.62
C PHE A 105 8.09 -14.93 -11.58
N GLY A 106 7.91 -14.61 -10.29
CA GLY A 106 8.73 -15.21 -9.23
C GLY A 106 8.24 -16.57 -8.74
N PRO A 107 9.03 -17.25 -7.89
CA PRO A 107 8.69 -18.56 -7.31
C PRO A 107 7.48 -18.52 -6.36
N GLU A 108 7.19 -17.35 -5.79
CA GLU A 108 6.07 -17.06 -4.88
C GLU A 108 4.74 -16.94 -5.64
N LYS A 109 3.63 -16.81 -4.92
CA LYS A 109 2.34 -16.50 -5.52
C LYS A 109 1.91 -15.08 -5.17
N VAL A 110 1.94 -14.20 -6.17
CA VAL A 110 1.33 -12.87 -6.09
C VAL A 110 0.01 -12.89 -6.84
N LYS A 111 -1.07 -12.45 -6.18
CA LYS A 111 -2.36 -12.18 -6.83
C LYS A 111 -2.77 -10.76 -6.54
N ILE A 112 -3.05 -10.00 -7.59
CA ILE A 112 -3.49 -8.61 -7.47
C ILE A 112 -4.73 -8.43 -8.33
N ARG A 113 -5.70 -7.71 -7.79
CA ARG A 113 -6.92 -7.32 -8.48
C ARG A 113 -7.17 -5.84 -8.25
N LEU A 114 -7.52 -5.16 -9.33
CA LEU A 114 -8.04 -3.81 -9.31
C LEU A 114 -9.53 -3.81 -9.66
N ILE A 115 -10.31 -3.07 -8.88
CA ILE A 115 -11.67 -2.69 -9.24
C ILE A 115 -11.59 -1.38 -10.04
N ALA A 116 -11.52 -1.49 -11.37
CA ALA A 116 -11.33 -0.35 -12.27
C ALA A 116 -12.42 0.73 -12.16
N ARG A 117 -13.60 0.42 -11.61
CA ARG A 117 -14.65 1.42 -11.38
C ARG A 117 -14.35 2.34 -10.20
N THR A 118 -13.64 1.86 -9.18
CA THR A 118 -13.46 2.55 -7.90
C THR A 118 -12.01 2.85 -7.57
N GLY A 119 -11.05 2.30 -8.30
CA GLY A 119 -9.62 2.47 -8.02
C GLY A 119 -9.13 1.65 -6.82
N GLN A 120 -9.99 0.81 -6.25
CA GLN A 120 -9.65 -0.05 -5.12
C GLN A 120 -8.84 -1.25 -5.59
N MET A 121 -7.72 -1.50 -4.92
CA MET A 121 -6.86 -2.65 -5.15
C MET A 121 -6.92 -3.60 -3.96
N ALA A 122 -6.89 -4.89 -4.25
CA ALA A 122 -6.71 -5.93 -3.25
C ALA A 122 -5.78 -7.02 -3.80
N GLY A 123 -5.07 -7.68 -2.90
CA GLY A 123 -4.18 -8.76 -3.30
C GLY A 123 -3.70 -9.62 -2.15
N SER A 124 -2.90 -10.61 -2.54
CA SER A 124 -2.22 -11.51 -1.62
C SER A 124 -0.83 -11.85 -2.14
N TYR A 125 0.12 -11.93 -1.22
CA TYR A 125 1.45 -12.46 -1.44
C TYR A 125 1.61 -13.73 -0.59
N LEU A 126 1.99 -14.83 -1.23
CA LEU A 126 2.30 -16.09 -0.55
C LEU A 126 3.73 -16.49 -0.87
N ASP A 127 4.60 -16.42 0.13
CA ASP A 127 5.88 -17.11 0.11
C ASP A 127 5.66 -18.58 0.47
N LYS A 128 6.06 -19.48 -0.44
CA LYS A 128 5.91 -20.92 -0.24
C LYS A 128 6.98 -21.50 0.67
N ALA A 129 8.18 -20.91 0.70
CA ALA A 129 9.30 -21.45 1.44
C ALA A 129 9.05 -21.34 2.94
N SER A 130 8.52 -20.19 3.36
CA SER A 130 8.15 -19.90 4.74
C SER A 130 6.68 -20.16 5.09
N GLY A 131 5.80 -20.30 4.09
CA GLY A 131 4.36 -20.44 4.32
C GLY A 131 3.66 -19.12 4.67
N VAL A 132 4.35 -17.98 4.56
CA VAL A 132 3.80 -16.67 4.88
C VAL A 132 2.81 -16.20 3.83
N ASN A 133 1.60 -15.85 4.27
CA ASN A 133 0.51 -15.37 3.42
C ASN A 133 0.04 -13.98 3.85
N VAL A 134 0.51 -12.96 3.15
CA VAL A 134 0.17 -11.56 3.39
C VAL A 134 -1.03 -11.16 2.54
N LYS A 135 -2.05 -10.58 3.16
CA LYS A 135 -3.18 -9.96 2.44
C LYS A 135 -3.02 -8.45 2.47
N PHE A 136 -3.24 -7.79 1.34
CA PHE A 136 -3.11 -6.34 1.22
C PHE A 136 -4.27 -5.72 0.46
N GLY A 137 -4.53 -4.45 0.75
CA GLY A 137 -5.62 -3.69 0.13
C GLY A 137 -5.41 -2.19 0.25
N GLY A 138 -5.75 -1.48 -0.81
CA GLY A 138 -5.41 -0.06 -0.97
C GLY A 138 -6.15 0.61 -2.12
N VAL A 139 -5.64 1.75 -2.53
CA VAL A 139 -6.22 2.60 -3.59
C VAL A 139 -5.15 3.14 -4.51
N ILE A 140 -5.54 3.44 -5.75
CA ILE A 140 -4.69 4.14 -6.71
C ILE A 140 -4.83 5.65 -6.51
N LEU A 141 -3.68 6.32 -6.52
CA LEU A 141 -3.52 7.76 -6.59
C LEU A 141 -2.97 8.10 -7.99
N GLN A 142 -3.85 8.37 -8.96
CA GLN A 142 -3.48 8.46 -10.38
C GLN A 142 -2.52 9.62 -10.66
N LYS A 143 -2.70 10.78 -10.00
CA LYS A 143 -1.77 11.91 -10.11
C LYS A 143 -0.35 11.59 -9.60
N GLN A 144 -0.22 10.63 -8.69
CA GLN A 144 1.07 10.22 -8.10
C GLN A 144 1.69 9.03 -8.85
N SER A 145 0.96 8.41 -9.79
CA SER A 145 1.32 7.09 -10.32
C SER A 145 1.66 6.09 -9.21
N LEU A 146 0.87 6.12 -8.13
CA LEU A 146 1.11 5.33 -6.92
C LEU A 146 -0.13 4.52 -6.56
N VAL A 147 0.08 3.27 -6.15
CA VAL A 147 -0.88 2.52 -5.35
C VAL A 147 -0.37 2.49 -3.93
N THR A 148 -1.24 2.71 -2.96
CA THR A 148 -0.86 2.61 -1.56
C THR A 148 -2.00 2.05 -0.72
N GLY A 149 -1.64 1.36 0.35
CA GLY A 149 -2.60 0.94 1.37
C GLY A 149 -1.89 0.20 2.49
N SER A 150 -2.59 -0.78 3.06
CA SER A 150 -2.07 -1.55 4.18
C SER A 150 -2.12 -3.04 3.89
N TYR A 151 -1.30 -3.78 4.61
CA TYR A 151 -1.36 -5.23 4.64
C TYR A 151 -1.54 -5.77 6.05
N LEU A 152 -1.99 -7.02 6.10
CA LEU A 152 -2.06 -7.84 7.30
C LEU A 152 -1.32 -9.17 7.03
N ALA A 153 -0.34 -9.46 7.86
CA ALA A 153 0.45 -10.67 7.86
C ALA A 153 0.11 -11.51 9.11
N PRO A 154 -0.31 -12.77 8.97
CA PRO A 154 -0.45 -13.66 10.11
C PRO A 154 0.94 -13.98 10.67
N ILE A 155 1.09 -13.92 12.00
CA ILE A 155 2.32 -14.30 12.71
C ILE A 155 1.98 -15.27 13.85
N PRO A 156 2.93 -16.06 14.36
CA PRO A 156 2.69 -16.90 15.54
C PRO A 156 2.12 -16.06 16.69
N GLY A 157 0.96 -16.46 17.21
CA GLY A 157 0.30 -15.76 18.32
C GLY A 157 -0.40 -14.45 17.97
N GLY A 158 -0.54 -14.07 16.69
CA GLY A 158 -1.28 -12.86 16.33
C GLY A 158 -1.23 -12.45 14.85
N SER A 159 -1.16 -11.14 14.62
CA SER A 159 -1.02 -10.57 13.28
C SER A 159 -0.14 -9.33 13.34
N ALA A 160 0.68 -9.16 12.32
CA ALA A 160 1.42 -7.93 12.05
C ALA A 160 0.74 -7.17 10.92
N SER A 161 0.81 -5.84 10.96
CA SER A 161 0.30 -4.98 9.90
C SER A 161 1.39 -4.01 9.46
N GLY A 162 1.38 -3.66 8.18
CA GLY A 162 2.24 -2.63 7.63
C GLY A 162 1.57 -1.92 6.45
N LEU A 163 2.36 -1.13 5.75
CA LEU A 163 2.00 -0.44 4.54
C LEU A 163 2.44 -1.25 3.33
N PHE A 164 1.72 -1.12 2.24
CA PHE A 164 2.24 -1.55 0.95
C PHE A 164 2.13 -0.40 -0.04
N SER A 165 3.03 -0.41 -1.01
CA SER A 165 3.02 0.52 -2.13
C SER A 165 3.24 -0.22 -3.43
N ALA A 166 2.73 0.35 -4.52
CA ALA A 166 3.13 -0.06 -5.85
C ALA A 166 3.31 1.14 -6.76
N GLU A 167 4.50 1.27 -7.34
CA GLU A 167 4.91 2.45 -8.13
C GLU A 167 5.71 2.03 -9.36
N GLY A 168 5.79 2.94 -10.34
CA GLY A 168 6.53 2.69 -11.59
C GLY A 168 8.00 2.37 -11.31
N ARG A 169 8.54 1.43 -12.07
CA ARG A 169 9.97 1.07 -12.04
C ARG A 169 10.83 2.09 -12.78
#